data_AF-A0A2R6X052-F1
#
_entry.id   AF-A0A2R6X052-F1
#
_cell.length_a   1.000
_cell.length_b   1.000
_cell.length_c   1.000
_cell.angle_alpha   90.00
_cell.angle_beta   90.00
_cell.angle_gamma   90.00
#
_symmetry.space_group_name_H-M   'P 1'
#
loop_
_entity.id
_entity.type
_entity.pdbx_description
1 polymer ?
#
loop_
_entity_poly.entity_id
_entity_poly.type
_entity_poly.pdbx_seq_one_letter_code
_entity_poly.pdbx_strand_id
1 'polypeptide(L)'
;MGPGSADALVRVLRELTTIQRNLVNLQVELQGRQEDERVAHLTHVGEIEKKMQALAKTTATLKDVIQNKDRIIARLQQPYSLDCIPVETEYQKQFSELLIKAAGDYGALSAAMGDLQWSSNFKDPPAVWGELLRPIPAALASCTRYSEALSAMREAVTEMCKLRAGSTLAPLKVGWSSPRPDPRPEPECVTPQWTRETVISEEPSSEDLISRTRRLASQLQPPREEEWRTVTEASPSEDTGIDGAKLRRLSWPPSPVTPVVDGVSSSSASPQQSQ
;
A
#
# COMPACT_ATOMS: atom_id res chain seq x y z
N MET A 1 63.55 46.29 57.61
CA MET A 1 62.36 45.45 57.40
C MET A 1 61.14 46.34 57.48
N GLY A 2 60.53 46.68 56.34
CA GLY A 2 59.47 47.68 56.26
C GLY A 2 58.06 47.11 56.47
N PRO A 3 57.10 47.94 56.92
CA PRO A 3 55.72 47.53 57.24
C PRO A 3 54.92 46.92 56.07
N GLY A 4 55.33 47.10 54.82
CA GLY A 4 54.64 46.55 53.64
C GLY A 4 54.73 45.02 53.46
N SER A 5 55.65 44.33 54.15
CA SER A 5 55.78 42.87 54.04
C SER A 5 54.70 42.11 54.80
N ALA A 6 54.19 42.67 55.91
CA ALA A 6 53.15 42.04 56.73
C ALA A 6 51.79 42.09 56.04
N ASP A 7 51.44 43.23 55.44
CA ASP A 7 50.19 43.40 54.68
C ASP A 7 50.13 42.50 53.44
N ALA A 8 51.27 42.31 52.77
CA ALA A 8 51.38 41.39 51.65
C ALA A 8 51.12 39.93 52.07
N LEU A 9 51.64 39.50 53.23
CA LEU A 9 51.40 38.16 53.76
C LEU A 9 49.93 37.95 54.13
N VAL A 10 49.30 38.92 54.80
CA VAL A 10 47.88 38.84 55.17
C VAL A 10 47.00 38.75 53.91
N ARG A 11 47.34 39.49 52.84
CA ARG A 11 46.64 39.40 51.56
C ARG A 11 46.76 38.01 50.94
N VAL A 12 47.98 37.46 50.89
CA VAL A 12 48.23 36.10 50.35
C VAL A 12 47.50 35.03 51.16
N LEU A 13 47.44 35.13 52.50
CA LEU A 13 46.70 34.19 53.32
C LEU A 13 45.19 34.24 53.08
N ARG A 14 44.62 35.44 52.87
CA ARG A 14 43.21 35.60 52.51
C ARG A 14 42.91 35.01 51.13
N GLU A 15 43.78 35.26 50.16
CA GLU A 15 43.69 34.68 48.82
C GLU A 15 43.78 33.15 48.88
N LEU A 16 44.74 32.59 49.62
CA LEU A 16 44.88 31.14 49.82
C LEU A 16 43.64 30.54 50.46
N THR A 17 43.07 31.18 51.49
CA THR A 17 41.85 30.70 52.14
C THR A 17 40.65 30.76 51.18
N THR A 18 40.61 31.76 50.30
CA THR A 18 39.56 31.89 49.28
C THR A 18 39.69 30.77 48.23
N ILE A 19 40.91 30.51 47.77
CA ILE A 19 41.20 29.42 46.83
C ILE A 19 40.89 28.06 47.46
N GLN A 20 41.24 27.83 48.72
CA GLN A 20 40.91 26.59 49.44
C GLN A 20 39.40 26.34 49.53
N ARG A 21 38.60 27.38 49.82
CA ARG A 21 37.13 27.27 49.81
C ARG A 21 36.60 26.95 48.41
N ASN A 22 37.11 27.63 47.39
CA ASN A 22 36.71 27.37 46.01
C ASN A 22 37.07 25.95 45.56
N LEU A 23 38.24 25.44 45.97
CA LEU A 23 38.65 24.06 45.69
C LEU A 23 37.68 23.04 46.30
N VAL A 24 37.30 23.23 47.57
CA VAL A 24 36.34 22.33 48.25
C VAL A 24 34.97 22.40 47.59
N ASN A 25 34.48 23.58 47.22
CA ASN A 25 33.21 23.72 46.51
C ASN A 25 33.23 22.98 45.17
N LEU A 26 34.29 23.17 44.37
CA LEU A 26 34.45 22.46 43.09
C LEU A 26 34.54 20.95 43.28
N GLN A 27 35.19 20.48 44.34
CA GLN A 27 35.27 19.06 44.64
C GLN A 27 33.89 18.47 44.96
N VAL A 28 33.05 19.19 45.71
CA VAL A 28 31.67 18.77 46.00
C VAL A 28 30.83 18.77 44.73
N GLU A 29 30.95 19.79 43.87
CA GLU A 29 30.23 19.84 42.60
C GLU A 29 30.63 18.70 41.67
N LEU A 30 31.93 18.43 41.51
CA LEU A 30 32.42 17.32 40.69
C LEU A 30 31.92 15.98 41.22
N GLN A 31 31.99 15.77 42.54
CA GLN A 31 31.46 14.57 43.17
C GLN A 31 29.95 14.42 42.91
N GLY A 32 29.19 15.50 43.06
CA GLY A 32 27.76 15.50 42.80
C GLY A 32 27.41 15.18 41.35
N ARG A 33 28.17 15.72 40.38
CA ARG A 33 28.00 15.41 38.95
C ARG A 33 28.35 13.97 38.63
N GLN A 34 29.42 13.44 39.24
CA GLN A 34 29.82 12.05 39.07
C GLN A 34 28.77 11.09 39.66
N GLU A 35 28.19 11.43 40.81
CA GLU A 35 27.11 10.64 41.42
C GLU A 35 25.83 10.70 40.58
N ASP A 36 25.46 11.89 40.07
CA ASP A 36 24.31 12.06 39.16
C ASP A 36 24.47 11.22 37.89
N GLU A 37 25.64 11.26 37.24
CA GLU A 37 25.94 10.43 36.07
C GLU A 37 25.82 8.93 36.38
N ARG A 38 26.28 8.49 37.57
CA ARG A 38 26.16 7.08 37.97
C ARG A 38 24.71 6.62 38.14
N VAL A 39 23.81 7.50 38.59
CA VAL A 39 22.40 7.16 38.82
C VAL A 39 21.45 7.59 37.71
N ALA A 40 21.95 8.37 36.74
CA ALA A 40 21.27 8.93 35.58
C ALA A 40 20.29 7.97 34.89
N HIS A 41 20.74 6.74 34.63
CA HIS A 41 19.96 5.68 33.97
C HIS A 41 18.70 5.22 34.75
N LEU A 42 18.58 5.59 36.03
CA LEU A 42 17.44 5.29 36.90
C LEU A 42 16.70 6.55 37.36
N THR A 43 17.35 7.71 37.37
CA THR A 43 16.78 8.96 37.90
C THR A 43 16.30 9.91 36.81
N HIS A 44 16.92 9.90 35.62
CA HIS A 44 16.49 10.78 34.55
C HIS A 44 15.16 10.32 33.97
N VAL A 45 14.24 11.28 33.86
CA VAL A 45 12.87 11.07 33.35
C VAL A 45 12.89 10.42 31.96
N GLY A 46 13.78 10.86 31.05
CA GLY A 46 13.87 10.28 29.70
C GLY A 46 14.24 8.79 29.67
N GLU A 47 15.10 8.33 30.58
CA GLU A 47 15.46 6.91 30.69
C GLU A 47 14.33 6.07 31.29
N ILE A 48 13.61 6.63 32.27
CA ILE A 48 12.41 6.00 32.84
C ILE A 48 11.30 5.92 31.78
N GLU A 49 11.08 6.98 31.01
CA GLU A 49 10.11 7.01 29.92
C GLU A 49 10.44 5.99 28.83
N LYS A 50 11.71 5.89 28.42
CA LYS A 50 12.16 4.87 27.47
C LYS A 50 11.90 3.45 27.98
N LYS A 51 12.21 3.18 29.25
CA LYS A 51 11.93 1.89 29.90
C LYS A 51 10.42 1.62 29.99
N MET A 52 9.62 2.63 30.32
CA MET A 52 8.16 2.54 30.36
C MET A 52 7.59 2.22 28.97
N GLN A 53 8.07 2.88 27.91
CA GLN A 53 7.64 2.61 26.54
C GLN A 53 8.01 1.20 26.10
N ALA A 54 9.23 0.74 26.39
CA ALA A 54 9.65 -0.63 26.10
C ALA A 54 8.76 -1.65 26.82
N LEU A 55 8.51 -1.44 28.12
CA LEU A 55 7.63 -2.30 28.91
C LEU A 55 6.20 -2.30 28.36
N ALA A 56 5.67 -1.13 27.99
CA ALA A 56 4.35 -0.99 27.41
C ALA A 56 4.24 -1.74 26.07
N LYS A 57 5.25 -1.62 25.19
CA LYS A 57 5.32 -2.35 23.92
C LYS A 57 5.31 -3.86 24.15
N THR A 58 6.19 -4.37 25.02
CA THR A 58 6.23 -5.81 25.35
C THR A 58 4.92 -6.28 25.98
N THR A 59 4.31 -5.49 26.85
CA THR A 59 3.01 -5.81 27.48
C THR A 59 1.89 -5.85 26.45
N ALA A 60 1.87 -4.92 25.50
CA ALA A 60 0.90 -4.90 24.42
C ALA A 60 1.04 -6.13 23.51
N THR A 61 2.26 -6.48 23.11
CA THR A 61 2.53 -7.71 22.34
C THR A 61 2.10 -8.96 23.09
N LEU A 62 2.42 -9.07 24.38
CA LEU A 62 2.04 -10.23 25.18
C LEU A 62 0.52 -10.33 25.33
N LYS A 63 -0.16 -9.19 25.56
CA LYS A 63 -1.62 -9.13 25.62
C LYS A 63 -2.24 -9.59 24.30
N ASP A 64 -1.72 -9.16 23.17
CA ASP A 64 -2.19 -9.57 21.84
C ASP A 64 -2.03 -11.09 21.63
N VAL A 65 -0.89 -11.66 22.01
CA VAL A 65 -0.67 -13.12 21.94
C VAL A 65 -1.67 -13.87 22.82
N ILE A 66 -1.91 -13.40 24.04
CA ILE A 66 -2.87 -14.04 24.97
C ILE A 66 -4.30 -13.95 24.44
N GLN A 67 -4.70 -12.79 23.92
CA GLN A 67 -6.04 -12.59 23.35
C GLN A 67 -6.27 -13.43 22.09
N ASN A 68 -5.23 -13.66 21.29
CA ASN A 68 -5.31 -14.46 20.06
C ASN A 68 -4.97 -15.95 20.26
N LYS A 69 -4.78 -16.44 21.50
CA LYS A 69 -4.24 -17.79 21.76
C LYS A 69 -5.00 -18.90 21.02
N ASP A 70 -6.33 -18.87 21.01
CA ASP A 70 -7.15 -19.96 20.45
C ASP A 70 -7.10 -19.93 18.92
N ARG A 71 -7.01 -18.74 18.33
CA ARG A 71 -6.79 -18.55 16.89
C ARG A 71 -5.41 -19.06 16.48
N ILE A 72 -4.38 -18.76 17.28
CA ILE A 72 -3.01 -19.24 17.03
C ILE A 72 -2.97 -20.77 17.13
N ILE A 73 -3.57 -21.36 18.17
CA ILE A 73 -3.68 -22.81 18.36
C ILE A 73 -4.38 -23.44 17.16
N ALA A 74 -5.55 -22.90 16.76
CA ALA A 74 -6.28 -23.42 15.61
C ALA A 74 -5.43 -23.39 14.33
N ARG A 75 -4.70 -22.29 14.06
CA ARG A 75 -3.82 -22.18 12.89
C ARG A 75 -2.64 -23.16 12.92
N LEU A 76 -2.07 -23.41 14.10
CA LEU A 76 -0.94 -24.32 14.26
C LEU A 76 -1.36 -25.80 14.22
N GLN A 77 -2.58 -26.10 14.68
CA GLN A 77 -3.14 -27.46 14.67
C GLN A 77 -3.80 -27.83 13.35
N GLN A 78 -4.17 -26.85 12.51
CA GLN A 78 -4.72 -27.13 11.20
C GLN A 78 -3.69 -27.93 10.37
N PRO A 79 -4.03 -29.14 9.89
CA PRO A 79 -3.18 -29.86 8.96
C PRO A 79 -3.02 -28.98 7.72
N TYR A 80 -1.78 -28.67 7.32
CA TYR A 80 -1.46 -27.81 6.18
C TYR A 80 -2.28 -28.26 4.96
N SER A 81 -3.35 -27.52 4.69
CA SER A 81 -4.33 -27.79 3.62
C SER A 81 -4.37 -26.65 2.59
N LEU A 82 -3.50 -25.66 2.78
CA LEU A 82 -3.28 -24.56 1.84
C LEU A 82 -2.13 -24.93 0.91
N ASP A 83 -2.21 -24.49 -0.35
CA ASP A 83 -1.10 -24.52 -1.28
C ASP A 83 0.05 -23.67 -0.72
N CYS A 84 0.97 -24.30 -0.01
CA CYS A 84 2.15 -23.67 0.55
C CYS A 84 3.36 -24.00 -0.32
N ILE A 85 4.12 -22.96 -0.65
CA ILE A 85 5.46 -23.13 -1.22
C ILE A 85 6.38 -23.40 -0.03
N PRO A 86 7.01 -24.59 0.08
CA PRO A 86 7.95 -24.85 1.15
C PRO A 86 9.19 -23.96 0.95
N VAL A 87 9.55 -23.22 1.98
CA VAL A 87 10.72 -22.32 1.98
C VAL A 87 11.55 -22.59 3.22
N GLU A 88 12.83 -22.87 3.02
CA GLU A 88 13.79 -23.09 4.10
C GLU A 88 13.93 -21.81 4.94
N THR A 89 14.15 -21.99 6.26
CA THR A 89 14.17 -20.89 7.22
C THR A 89 15.19 -19.81 6.88
N GLU A 90 16.30 -20.16 6.24
CA GLU A 90 17.36 -19.22 5.82
C GLU A 90 16.92 -18.30 4.67
N TYR A 91 15.98 -18.72 3.82
CA TYR A 91 15.49 -17.95 2.68
C TYR A 91 14.16 -17.26 2.92
N GLN A 92 13.50 -17.47 4.06
CA GLN A 92 12.16 -16.91 4.33
C GLN A 92 12.10 -15.39 4.19
N LYS A 93 13.14 -14.68 4.67
CA LYS A 93 13.23 -13.22 4.52
C LYS A 93 13.27 -12.81 3.04
N GLN A 94 14.21 -13.37 2.29
CA GLN A 94 14.41 -13.06 0.87
C GLN A 94 13.17 -13.43 0.04
N PHE A 95 12.52 -14.55 0.37
CA PHE A 95 11.28 -14.97 -0.26
C PHE A 95 10.12 -14.02 0.04
N SER A 96 9.98 -13.56 1.29
CA SER A 96 8.94 -12.57 1.64
C SER A 96 9.16 -11.22 0.94
N GLU A 97 10.42 -10.78 0.82
CA GLU A 97 10.78 -9.57 0.07
C GLU A 97 10.46 -9.71 -1.42
N LEU A 98 10.75 -10.88 -2.00
CA LEU A 98 10.39 -11.21 -3.37
C LEU A 98 8.88 -11.18 -3.59
N LEU A 99 8.10 -11.76 -2.66
CA LEU A 99 6.65 -11.75 -2.74
C LEU A 99 6.07 -10.34 -2.69
N ILE A 100 6.58 -9.48 -1.80
CA ILE A 100 6.15 -8.08 -1.72
C ILE A 100 6.46 -7.35 -3.03
N LYS A 101 7.67 -7.55 -3.58
CA LYS A 101 8.07 -6.94 -4.84
C LYS A 101 7.21 -7.42 -6.01
N ALA A 102 6.99 -8.73 -6.10
CA ALA A 102 6.14 -9.34 -7.13
C ALA A 102 4.67 -8.90 -7.01
N ALA A 103 4.16 -8.72 -5.79
CA ALA A 103 2.82 -8.19 -5.56
C ALA A 103 2.71 -6.72 -6.02
N GLY A 104 3.75 -5.91 -5.78
CA GLY A 104 3.83 -4.54 -6.29
C GLY A 104 3.79 -4.46 -7.82
N ASP A 105 4.42 -5.43 -8.48
CA ASP A 105 4.49 -5.51 -9.95
C ASP A 105 3.40 -6.38 -10.58
N TYR A 106 2.45 -6.90 -9.79
CA TYR A 106 1.44 -7.86 -10.26
C TYR A 106 0.59 -7.33 -11.43
N GLY A 107 0.24 -6.04 -11.40
CA GLY A 107 -0.50 -5.41 -12.49
C GLY A 107 0.28 -5.39 -13.80
N ALA A 108 1.58 -5.09 -13.74
CA ALA A 108 2.46 -5.10 -14.91
C ALA A 108 2.68 -6.53 -15.42
N LEU A 109 2.87 -7.50 -14.51
CA LEU A 109 3.02 -8.91 -14.85
C LEU A 109 1.75 -9.47 -15.51
N SER A 110 0.57 -9.13 -14.99
CA SER A 110 -0.71 -9.55 -15.58
C SER A 110 -0.95 -8.92 -16.94
N ALA A 111 -0.58 -7.65 -17.14
CA ALA A 111 -0.66 -6.99 -18.44
C ALA A 111 0.28 -7.67 -19.45
N ALA A 112 1.54 -7.90 -19.08
CA ALA A 112 2.51 -8.58 -19.93
C ALA A 112 2.08 -10.02 -20.28
N MET A 113 1.49 -10.75 -19.33
CA MET A 113 0.92 -12.07 -19.60
C MET A 113 -0.26 -11.99 -20.57
N GLY A 114 -1.11 -10.96 -20.45
CA GLY A 114 -2.18 -10.67 -21.39
C GLY A 114 -1.66 -10.35 -22.80
N ASP A 115 -0.61 -9.55 -22.91
CA ASP A 115 0.03 -9.20 -24.18
C ASP A 115 0.70 -10.42 -24.84
N LEU A 116 1.34 -11.28 -24.05
CA LEU A 116 1.90 -12.56 -24.52
C LEU A 116 0.80 -13.51 -24.99
N GLN A 117 -0.29 -13.63 -24.25
CA GLN A 117 -1.42 -14.45 -24.66
C GLN A 117 -2.07 -13.87 -25.93
N TRP A 118 -2.22 -12.56 -26.02
CA TRP A 118 -2.74 -11.87 -27.20
C TRP A 118 -1.87 -12.12 -28.43
N SER A 119 -0.56 -11.92 -28.31
CA SER A 119 0.39 -12.17 -29.42
C SER A 119 0.50 -13.66 -29.77
N SER A 120 0.39 -14.57 -28.80
CA SER A 120 0.36 -16.01 -29.05
C SER A 120 -0.89 -16.47 -29.81
N ASN A 121 -1.98 -15.70 -29.77
CA ASN A 121 -3.19 -16.02 -30.53
C ASN A 121 -3.08 -15.58 -32.01
N PHE A 122 -2.08 -14.76 -32.37
CA PHE A 122 -1.83 -14.41 -33.76
C PHE A 122 -1.05 -15.51 -34.46
N LYS A 123 -1.67 -16.07 -35.51
CA LYS A 123 -1.05 -17.10 -36.35
C LYS A 123 -0.04 -16.52 -37.34
N ASP A 124 -0.14 -15.21 -37.61
CA ASP A 124 0.68 -14.51 -38.58
C ASP A 124 1.97 -13.95 -37.95
N PRO A 125 3.12 -14.09 -38.64
CA PRO A 125 4.40 -13.65 -38.10
C PRO A 125 4.46 -12.13 -37.88
N PRO A 126 5.24 -11.64 -36.90
CA PRO A 126 5.37 -10.21 -36.58
C PRO A 126 5.72 -9.30 -37.77
N ALA A 127 6.34 -9.86 -38.82
CA ALA A 127 6.72 -9.14 -40.03
C ALA A 127 5.53 -8.53 -40.80
N VAL A 128 4.31 -9.10 -40.70
CA VAL A 128 3.12 -8.59 -41.41
C VAL A 128 2.26 -7.64 -40.55
N TRP A 129 2.60 -7.47 -39.28
CA TRP A 129 1.79 -6.66 -38.36
C TRP A 129 1.78 -5.17 -38.74
N GLY A 130 2.88 -4.66 -39.29
CA GLY A 130 2.95 -3.28 -39.78
C GLY A 130 1.93 -2.99 -40.89
N GLU A 131 1.78 -3.93 -41.83
CA GLU A 131 0.79 -3.81 -42.91
C GLU A 131 -0.65 -3.97 -42.41
N LEU A 132 -0.87 -4.85 -41.43
CA LEU A 132 -2.18 -5.07 -40.81
C LEU A 132 -2.65 -3.86 -39.98
N LEU A 133 -1.73 -3.18 -39.28
CA LEU A 133 -2.03 -2.04 -38.41
C LEU A 133 -2.12 -0.71 -39.17
N ARG A 134 -1.50 -0.61 -40.36
CA ARG A 134 -1.49 0.59 -41.21
C ARG A 134 -2.87 1.25 -41.44
N PRO A 135 -4.01 0.53 -41.56
CA PRO A 135 -5.32 1.16 -41.71
C PRO A 135 -5.81 1.92 -40.46
N ILE A 136 -5.35 1.57 -39.25
CA ILE A 136 -5.89 2.14 -37.99
C ILE A 136 -5.54 3.64 -37.86
N PRO A 137 -4.27 4.08 -38.03
CA PRO A 137 -3.96 5.51 -38.02
C PRO A 137 -4.68 6.29 -39.12
N ALA A 138 -4.86 5.68 -40.30
CA ALA A 138 -5.59 6.31 -41.40
C ALA A 138 -7.08 6.50 -41.06
N ALA A 139 -7.71 5.51 -40.44
CA ALA A 139 -9.09 5.60 -39.96
C ALA A 139 -9.23 6.65 -38.87
N LEU A 140 -8.34 6.67 -37.87
CA LEU A 140 -8.35 7.68 -36.80
C LEU A 140 -8.18 9.11 -37.35
N ALA A 141 -7.24 9.32 -38.27
CA ALA A 141 -7.08 10.62 -38.93
C ALA A 141 -8.34 11.03 -39.70
N SER A 142 -9.04 10.08 -40.33
CA SER A 142 -10.32 10.36 -40.99
C SER A 142 -11.40 10.76 -39.98
N CYS A 143 -11.54 10.05 -38.86
CA CYS A 143 -12.48 10.39 -37.79
C CYS A 143 -12.22 11.78 -37.23
N THR A 144 -10.94 12.14 -36.99
CA THR A 144 -10.55 13.48 -36.55
C THR A 144 -10.98 14.54 -37.56
N ARG A 145 -10.67 14.34 -38.85
CA ARG A 145 -11.08 15.26 -39.93
C ARG A 145 -12.60 15.40 -40.05
N TYR A 146 -13.35 14.31 -39.90
CA TYR A 146 -14.80 14.36 -39.87
C TYR A 146 -15.32 15.18 -38.67
N SER A 147 -14.73 15.01 -37.48
CA SER A 147 -15.12 15.76 -36.28
C SER A 147 -14.81 17.26 -36.40
N GLU A 148 -13.67 17.61 -37.02
CA GLU A 148 -13.29 18.99 -37.32
C GLU A 148 -14.24 19.61 -38.34
N ALA A 149 -14.57 18.90 -39.41
CA ALA A 149 -15.53 19.36 -40.42
C ALA A 149 -16.92 19.61 -39.82
N LEU A 150 -17.42 18.70 -38.97
CA LEU A 150 -18.69 18.88 -38.27
C LEU A 150 -18.66 20.09 -37.32
N SER A 151 -17.54 20.29 -36.63
CA SER A 151 -17.35 21.44 -35.75
C SER A 151 -17.32 22.76 -36.54
N ALA A 152 -16.60 22.81 -37.65
CA ALA A 152 -16.55 23.97 -38.55
C ALA A 152 -17.92 24.28 -39.19
N MET A 153 -18.68 23.25 -39.58
CA MET A 153 -20.05 23.43 -40.07
C MET A 153 -20.96 24.04 -39.00
N ARG A 154 -20.87 23.56 -37.76
CA ARG A 154 -21.62 24.12 -36.63
C ARG A 154 -21.25 25.58 -36.39
N GLU A 155 -19.97 25.91 -36.41
CA GLU A 155 -19.48 27.29 -36.26
C GLU A 155 -20.00 28.21 -37.37
N ALA A 156 -19.92 27.78 -38.64
CA ALA A 156 -20.44 28.54 -39.76
C ALA A 156 -21.96 28.82 -39.66
N VAL A 157 -22.75 27.84 -39.21
CA VAL A 157 -24.18 28.04 -38.95
C VAL A 157 -24.40 29.06 -37.83
N THR A 158 -23.62 28.99 -36.74
CA THR A 158 -23.74 29.98 -35.66
C THR A 158 -23.40 31.40 -36.12
N GLU A 159 -22.38 31.57 -36.97
CA GLU A 159 -22.04 32.88 -37.55
C GLU A 159 -23.14 33.41 -38.50
N MET A 160 -23.74 32.55 -39.34
CA MET A 160 -24.88 32.94 -40.17
C MET A 160 -26.08 33.40 -39.33
N CYS A 161 -26.38 32.71 -38.22
CA CYS A 161 -27.44 33.11 -37.30
C CYS A 161 -27.15 34.48 -36.66
N LYS A 162 -25.90 34.75 -36.26
CA LYS A 162 -25.49 36.07 -35.73
C LYS A 162 -25.65 37.19 -36.76
N LEU A 163 -25.24 36.95 -38.02
CA LEU A 163 -25.37 37.94 -39.10
C LEU A 163 -26.83 38.20 -39.47
N ARG A 164 -27.69 37.17 -39.49
CA ARG A 164 -29.14 37.32 -39.72
C ARG A 164 -29.83 38.12 -38.60
N ALA A 165 -29.40 37.93 -37.36
CA ALA A 165 -29.90 38.71 -36.22
C ALA A 165 -29.45 40.19 -36.27
N GLY A 166 -28.29 40.49 -36.87
CA GLY A 166 -27.79 41.86 -37.06
C GLY A 166 -28.34 42.61 -38.28
N SER A 167 -28.96 41.93 -39.25
CA SER A 167 -29.39 42.51 -40.55
C SER A 167 -30.91 42.78 -40.64
N THR A 168 -31.61 42.95 -39.52
CA THR A 168 -33.05 43.30 -39.53
C THR A 168 -33.29 44.71 -39.00
N LEU A 169 -33.05 45.71 -39.85
CA LEU A 169 -33.66 47.03 -39.75
C LEU A 169 -34.15 47.49 -41.13
N ALA A 170 -35.31 46.99 -41.55
CA ALA A 170 -36.29 47.68 -42.41
C ALA A 170 -37.58 46.85 -42.51
N PRO A 171 -38.76 47.36 -42.09
CA PRO A 171 -40.01 46.62 -42.18
C PRO A 171 -40.72 46.93 -43.50
N LEU A 172 -41.01 45.91 -44.31
CA LEU A 172 -42.02 46.00 -45.36
C LEU A 172 -43.19 45.07 -45.02
N LYS A 173 -44.29 45.71 -44.61
CA LYS A 173 -45.64 45.15 -44.62
C LYS A 173 -46.03 44.82 -46.05
N VAL A 174 -46.43 43.58 -46.32
CA VAL A 174 -47.35 43.27 -47.42
C VAL A 174 -48.40 42.32 -46.85
N GLY A 175 -49.62 42.84 -46.71
CA GLY A 175 -50.81 42.07 -46.37
C GLY A 175 -51.44 41.47 -47.63
N TRP A 176 -52.08 40.32 -47.49
CA TRP A 176 -52.99 39.78 -48.48
C TRP A 176 -54.30 39.34 -47.84
N SER A 177 -55.39 39.81 -48.46
CA SER A 177 -56.78 39.58 -48.11
C SER A 177 -57.26 38.21 -48.61
N SER A 178 -58.24 37.64 -47.89
CA SER A 178 -59.10 36.47 -48.20
C SER A 178 -59.95 36.67 -49.48
N PRO A 179 -60.67 35.69 -50.11
CA PRO A 179 -61.09 34.34 -49.63
C PRO A 179 -61.07 33.13 -50.61
N ARG A 180 -61.24 31.93 -50.03
CA ARG A 180 -61.40 30.52 -50.51
C ARG A 180 -62.25 30.27 -51.79
N PRO A 181 -62.15 29.13 -52.53
CA PRO A 181 -62.41 27.75 -52.03
C PRO A 181 -61.52 26.58 -52.58
N ASP A 182 -61.63 25.42 -51.90
CA ASP A 182 -60.97 24.08 -52.07
C ASP A 182 -61.15 23.45 -53.48
N PRO A 183 -60.30 22.48 -53.98
CA PRO A 183 -60.12 21.12 -53.42
C PRO A 183 -58.68 20.49 -53.50
N ARG A 184 -58.22 19.82 -52.42
CA ARG A 184 -57.31 18.61 -52.26
C ARG A 184 -56.18 18.27 -53.31
N PRO A 185 -55.22 17.35 -52.99
CA PRO A 185 -54.20 17.32 -51.93
C PRO A 185 -52.78 17.05 -52.51
N GLU A 186 -51.75 17.79 -52.11
CA GLU A 186 -50.34 17.54 -52.50
C GLU A 186 -49.48 17.23 -51.26
N PRO A 187 -48.44 16.38 -51.38
CA PRO A 187 -47.72 15.81 -50.25
C PRO A 187 -46.75 16.83 -49.65
N GLU A 188 -46.92 17.13 -48.36
CA GLU A 188 -46.01 17.98 -47.61
C GLU A 188 -44.65 17.29 -47.44
N CYS A 189 -43.62 17.94 -47.97
CA CYS A 189 -42.22 17.69 -47.64
C CYS A 189 -42.03 18.01 -46.15
N VAL A 190 -42.12 16.99 -45.30
CA VAL A 190 -41.92 17.13 -43.85
C VAL A 190 -40.43 17.24 -43.55
N THR A 191 -39.95 18.46 -43.35
CA THR A 191 -38.69 18.69 -42.61
C THR A 191 -38.98 18.45 -41.13
N PRO A 192 -38.35 17.47 -40.44
CA PRO A 192 -38.64 17.25 -39.03
C PRO A 192 -38.10 18.43 -38.22
N GLN A 193 -38.99 19.03 -37.45
CA GLN A 193 -38.69 20.06 -36.47
C GLN A 193 -38.05 19.38 -35.25
N TRP A 194 -36.74 19.56 -35.05
CA TRP A 194 -36.12 19.14 -33.80
C TRP A 194 -36.72 19.96 -32.66
N THR A 195 -37.54 19.31 -31.85
CA THR A 195 -38.21 19.91 -30.71
C THR A 195 -37.25 19.88 -29.53
N ARG A 196 -36.92 21.07 -29.05
CA ARG A 196 -36.31 21.32 -27.75
C ARG A 196 -37.34 20.95 -26.68
N GLU A 197 -37.24 19.75 -26.09
CA GLU A 197 -37.26 19.47 -24.64
C GLU A 197 -37.51 17.98 -24.33
N THR A 198 -36.63 17.46 -23.46
CA THR A 198 -36.85 16.41 -22.45
C THR A 198 -37.20 14.98 -22.89
N VAL A 199 -36.23 14.30 -23.51
CA VAL A 199 -35.91 12.91 -23.11
C VAL A 199 -34.41 12.85 -22.82
N ILE A 200 -34.11 12.77 -21.53
CA ILE A 200 -32.78 12.54 -20.99
C ILE A 200 -32.39 11.10 -21.37
N SER A 201 -31.72 10.93 -22.50
CA SER A 201 -30.80 9.80 -22.70
C SER A 201 -29.45 10.25 -22.18
N GLU A 202 -29.14 9.88 -20.94
CA GLU A 202 -27.79 10.01 -20.40
C GLU A 202 -26.86 9.07 -21.16
N GLU A 203 -26.26 9.56 -22.24
CA GLU A 203 -24.99 9.03 -22.72
C GLU A 203 -23.94 9.38 -21.66
N PRO A 204 -23.28 8.39 -21.03
CA PRO A 204 -22.31 8.67 -19.99
C PRO A 204 -21.13 9.41 -20.62
N SER A 205 -20.98 10.69 -20.26
CA SER A 205 -19.83 11.49 -20.63
C SER A 205 -18.54 10.78 -20.19
N SER A 206 -17.55 10.75 -21.09
CA SER A 206 -16.22 10.16 -20.85
C SER A 206 -15.58 10.65 -19.54
N GLU A 207 -15.93 11.86 -19.10
CA GLU A 207 -15.44 12.47 -17.85
C GLU A 207 -16.02 11.84 -16.57
N ASP A 208 -17.25 11.30 -16.63
CA ASP A 208 -17.88 10.60 -15.52
C ASP A 208 -17.29 9.18 -15.31
N LEU A 209 -16.82 8.55 -16.39
CA LEU A 209 -16.15 7.26 -16.33
C LEU A 209 -14.77 7.37 -15.64
N ILE A 210 -14.04 8.46 -15.92
CA ILE A 210 -12.76 8.77 -15.27
C ILE A 210 -12.98 9.06 -13.78
N SER A 211 -14.04 9.79 -13.45
CA SER A 211 -14.40 10.12 -12.07
C SER A 211 -14.83 8.89 -11.25
N ARG A 212 -15.56 7.94 -11.85
CA ARG A 212 -15.91 6.65 -11.22
C ARG A 212 -14.68 5.76 -11.05
N THR A 213 -13.81 5.69 -12.05
CA THR A 213 -12.57 4.89 -11.99
C THR A 213 -11.62 5.41 -10.92
N ARG A 214 -11.50 6.75 -10.77
CA ARG A 214 -10.72 7.39 -9.71
C ARG A 214 -11.26 7.12 -8.31
N ARG A 215 -12.59 7.10 -8.13
CA ARG A 215 -13.23 6.76 -6.83
C ARG A 215 -13.09 5.28 -6.46
N LEU A 216 -13.06 4.38 -7.43
CA LEU A 216 -12.85 2.95 -7.21
C LEU A 216 -11.38 2.66 -6.85
N ALA A 217 -10.44 3.36 -7.47
CA ALA A 217 -9.02 3.32 -7.11
C ALA A 217 -8.72 3.91 -5.71
N SER A 218 -9.54 4.87 -5.24
CA SER A 218 -9.40 5.47 -3.90
C SER A 218 -9.92 4.56 -2.78
N GLN A 219 -10.83 3.63 -3.08
CA GLN A 219 -11.42 2.70 -2.11
C GLN A 219 -10.62 1.41 -1.92
N LEU A 220 -9.62 1.15 -2.78
CA LEU A 220 -8.74 -0.01 -2.71
C LEU A 220 -7.37 0.30 -2.08
N GLN A 221 -7.22 1.41 -1.34
CA GLN A 221 -6.01 1.65 -0.56
C GLN A 221 -5.86 0.56 0.52
N PRO A 222 -4.77 -0.23 0.51
CA PRO A 222 -4.41 -1.02 1.68
C PRO A 222 -4.06 -0.09 2.84
N PRO A 223 -4.28 -0.50 4.09
CA PRO A 223 -3.95 0.31 5.25
C PRO A 223 -2.44 0.61 5.27
N ARG A 224 -2.15 1.90 5.41
CA ARG A 224 -0.85 2.57 5.63
C ARG A 224 0.24 1.65 6.22
N GLU A 225 1.21 1.25 5.39
CA GLU A 225 2.39 0.43 5.73
C GLU A 225 3.49 1.22 6.49
N GLU A 226 3.15 1.90 7.58
CA GLU A 226 4.17 2.60 8.40
C GLU A 226 4.66 1.78 9.61
N GLU A 227 4.09 0.60 9.89
CA GLU A 227 4.37 -0.12 11.15
C GLU A 227 5.58 -1.08 11.10
N TRP A 228 5.99 -1.57 9.92
CA TRP A 228 7.00 -2.63 9.82
C TRP A 228 8.44 -2.15 9.54
N ARG A 229 8.67 -0.84 9.36
CA ARG A 229 10.01 -0.31 8.99
C ARG A 229 11.00 -0.14 10.13
N THR A 230 10.60 -0.23 11.39
CA THR A 230 11.45 0.22 12.51
C THR A 230 12.25 -0.88 13.24
N VAL A 231 12.25 -2.12 12.76
CA VAL A 231 12.88 -3.25 13.48
C VAL A 231 14.29 -3.63 12.98
N THR A 232 14.74 -3.11 11.82
CA THR A 232 15.93 -3.68 11.14
C THR A 232 17.21 -2.85 11.21
N GLU A 233 17.26 -1.76 11.98
CA GLU A 233 18.50 -0.99 12.19
C GLU A 233 18.79 -0.77 13.67
N ALA A 234 19.42 -1.77 14.29
CA ALA A 234 20.33 -1.58 15.43
C ALA A 234 21.13 -2.87 15.64
N SER A 235 22.29 -2.97 14.97
CA SER A 235 23.40 -3.77 15.51
C SER A 235 23.92 -3.09 16.78
N PRO A 236 24.36 -3.86 17.77
CA PRO A 236 25.79 -3.88 18.03
C PRO A 236 26.31 -5.31 18.21
N SER A 237 27.31 -5.62 17.39
CA SER A 237 28.33 -6.61 17.66
C SER A 237 29.16 -6.19 18.87
N GLU A 238 29.17 -6.98 19.94
CA GLU A 238 30.39 -7.27 20.68
C GLU A 238 30.25 -8.57 21.49
N ASP A 239 31.35 -9.30 21.42
CA ASP A 239 31.65 -10.67 21.81
C ASP A 239 31.74 -10.86 23.33
N THR A 240 31.12 -11.92 23.86
CA THR A 240 31.72 -12.71 24.96
C THR A 240 31.04 -14.07 25.05
N GLY A 241 31.75 -15.10 24.58
CA GLY A 241 31.30 -16.48 24.61
C GLY A 241 31.31 -17.12 25.99
N ILE A 242 30.33 -18.00 26.25
CA ILE A 242 30.50 -19.20 27.08
C ILE A 242 29.45 -20.27 26.71
N ASP A 243 29.98 -21.32 26.06
CA ASP A 243 29.76 -22.74 26.29
C ASP A 243 28.36 -23.41 26.12
N GLY A 244 28.22 -24.15 25.02
CA GLY A 244 28.16 -25.62 25.09
C GLY A 244 27.07 -26.28 25.92
N ALA A 245 25.81 -26.26 25.48
CA ALA A 245 24.86 -27.30 25.88
C ALA A 245 23.72 -27.51 24.87
N LYS A 246 23.91 -28.51 24.00
CA LYS A 246 22.87 -29.39 23.44
C LYS A 246 21.87 -28.73 22.49
N LEU A 247 22.20 -28.81 21.20
CA LEU A 247 21.25 -29.00 20.09
C LEU A 247 20.28 -30.15 20.43
N ARG A 248 19.19 -29.85 21.12
CA ARG A 248 18.06 -30.78 21.25
C ARG A 248 17.30 -30.78 19.93
N ARG A 249 17.50 -31.84 19.16
CA ARG A 249 16.60 -32.35 18.12
C ARG A 249 15.14 -32.11 18.53
N LEU A 250 14.47 -31.20 17.83
CA LEU A 250 13.01 -31.11 17.80
C LEU A 250 12.52 -31.88 16.59
N SER A 251 12.60 -33.21 16.65
CA SER A 251 11.86 -34.08 15.73
C SER A 251 10.57 -34.50 16.44
N TRP A 252 9.44 -33.98 15.97
CA TRP A 252 8.09 -34.47 16.24
C TRP A 252 7.36 -34.66 14.90
N PRO A 253 6.38 -35.58 14.81
CA PRO A 253 5.67 -36.26 15.90
C PRO A 253 5.99 -37.77 16.08
N PRO A 254 5.61 -38.39 17.21
CA PRO A 254 5.82 -39.80 17.51
C PRO A 254 4.73 -40.69 16.90
N SER A 255 5.12 -41.89 16.47
CA SER A 255 4.20 -42.91 15.96
C SER A 255 3.26 -43.44 17.05
N PRO A 256 2.01 -43.78 16.72
CA PRO A 256 1.10 -44.42 17.65
C PRO A 256 1.60 -45.82 18.03
N VAL A 257 1.67 -46.08 19.34
CA VAL A 257 1.94 -47.40 19.93
C VAL A 257 0.83 -48.36 19.52
N THR A 258 1.17 -49.40 18.76
CA THR A 258 0.28 -50.56 18.56
C THR A 258 0.31 -51.43 19.82
N PRO A 259 -0.85 -51.93 20.31
CA PRO A 259 -0.85 -52.87 21.42
C PRO A 259 -0.26 -54.22 20.97
N VAL A 260 0.78 -54.66 21.67
CA VAL A 260 1.33 -56.01 21.60
C VAL A 260 0.28 -56.99 22.12
N VAL A 261 -0.21 -57.86 21.24
CA VAL A 261 -1.00 -59.03 21.62
C VAL A 261 -0.02 -60.18 21.78
N ASP A 262 0.48 -60.38 23.00
CA ASP A 262 1.23 -61.58 23.35
C ASP A 262 0.25 -62.74 23.55
N GLY A 263 0.47 -63.79 22.78
CA GLY A 263 -0.20 -65.08 22.95
C GLY A 263 0.34 -65.82 24.17
N VAL A 264 -0.56 -66.45 24.91
CA VAL A 264 -0.24 -67.65 25.70
C VAL A 264 -1.27 -68.74 25.37
N SER A 265 -0.71 -69.86 24.91
CA SER A 265 -1.33 -71.12 24.54
C SER A 265 -2.13 -71.78 25.67
N SER A 266 -3.17 -72.54 25.31
CA SER A 266 -3.55 -73.80 25.99
C SER A 266 -4.52 -74.65 25.16
N SER A 267 -3.99 -75.78 24.67
CA SER A 267 -4.59 -77.10 24.39
C SER A 267 -6.10 -77.26 24.18
N SER A 268 -6.51 -77.91 23.07
CA SER A 268 -6.81 -79.36 23.07
C SER A 268 -7.33 -79.87 21.70
N ALA A 269 -6.85 -81.08 21.36
CA ALA A 269 -7.49 -82.15 20.59
C ALA A 269 -8.05 -81.92 19.15
N SER A 270 -7.31 -82.50 18.18
CA SER A 270 -7.69 -83.34 17.02
C SER A 270 -9.15 -83.85 16.86
N PRO A 271 -9.55 -84.48 15.72
CA PRO A 271 -9.07 -84.40 14.32
C PRO A 271 -10.21 -84.41 13.25
N GLN A 272 -9.82 -84.53 11.97
CA GLN A 272 -10.61 -85.01 10.80
C GLN A 272 -11.67 -84.00 10.27
N GLN A 273 -11.95 -83.87 8.97
CA GLN A 273 -11.82 -84.80 7.86
C GLN A 273 -11.85 -84.03 6.52
N SER A 274 -11.22 -84.62 5.52
CA SER A 274 -11.28 -84.29 4.09
C SER A 274 -12.65 -83.88 3.56
N GLN A 275 -12.70 -82.88 2.68
CA GLN A 275 -12.67 -83.03 1.21
C GLN A 275 -12.47 -81.66 0.55
#